data_AF-A0A2D6E5F7-F1
#
_entry.id   AF-A0A2D6E5F7-F1
#
_cell.length_a   1.000
_cell.length_b   1.000
_cell.length_c   1.000
_cell.angle_alpha   90.00
_cell.angle_beta   90.00
_cell.angle_gamma   90.00
#
_symmetry.space_group_name_H-M   'P 1'
#
loop_
_entity.id
_entity.type
_entity.pdbx_description
1 polymer ?
#
loop_
_entity_poly.entity_id
_entity_poly.type
_entity_poly.pdbx_seq_one_letter_code
_entity_poly.pdbx_strand_id
1 'polypeptide(L)'
;MGYSAFRSGGGGGTGASLAFKSIASDGNTVIAADTSSDTLTLSGMGGLTITHHDATDTVVLNVPIGGTGSMSTVKGNGVQVGDADIGTLDFSSDFTLTESPDTEINISPAPALISGLTEVTSEDSDYLMVWDATDSALKKVDAGEFRGGGGATVNDFDVMMIGEVYR
;
A
#
# COMPACT_ATOMS: atom_id res chain seq x y z
N MET A 1 11.79 9.49 -50.47
CA MET A 1 11.32 10.65 -49.70
C MET A 1 12.55 11.43 -49.29
N GLY A 2 12.83 12.55 -49.98
CA GLY A 2 14.07 13.29 -49.81
C GLY A 2 13.97 14.28 -48.68
N TYR A 3 14.88 14.20 -47.71
CA TYR A 3 15.11 15.30 -46.78
C TYR A 3 15.68 16.47 -47.59
N SER A 4 14.97 17.59 -47.62
CA SER A 4 15.47 18.82 -48.22
C SER A 4 16.60 19.36 -47.35
N ALA A 5 17.84 19.09 -47.72
CA ALA A 5 18.98 19.83 -47.16
C ALA A 5 18.78 21.32 -47.49
N PHE A 6 18.82 22.18 -46.47
CA PHE A 6 18.94 23.61 -46.66
C PHE A 6 20.25 23.88 -47.41
N ARG A 7 20.18 24.02 -48.73
CA ARG A 7 21.32 24.47 -49.53
C ARG A 7 21.39 25.98 -49.39
N SER A 8 22.36 26.49 -48.63
CA SER A 8 22.76 27.90 -48.70
C SER A 8 23.39 28.14 -50.07
N GLY A 9 22.60 28.61 -51.03
CA GLY A 9 23.10 29.01 -52.35
C GLY A 9 24.03 30.22 -52.23
N GLY A 10 25.22 30.10 -52.80
CA GLY A 10 26.28 31.10 -52.68
C GLY A 10 26.07 32.39 -53.48
N GLY A 11 26.56 33.48 -52.91
CA GLY A 11 26.88 34.76 -53.54
C GLY A 11 27.85 35.50 -52.63
N GLY A 12 29.06 35.79 -53.11
CA GLY A 12 30.21 36.20 -52.30
C GLY A 12 30.02 37.45 -51.45
N GLY A 13 30.39 37.33 -50.18
CA GLY A 13 30.44 38.40 -49.17
C GLY A 13 30.48 37.77 -47.77
N THR A 14 31.50 38.08 -47.00
CA THR A 14 31.84 37.56 -45.66
C THR A 14 30.66 37.34 -44.69
N GLY A 15 30.51 36.11 -44.20
CA GLY A 15 29.73 35.76 -43.01
C GLY A 15 28.70 34.65 -43.25
N ALA A 16 29.01 33.42 -42.84
CA ALA A 16 28.05 32.32 -42.88
C ALA A 16 26.78 32.69 -42.07
N SER A 17 25.60 32.44 -42.62
CA SER A 17 24.34 32.54 -41.87
C SER A 17 24.25 31.33 -40.94
N LEU A 18 24.85 31.44 -39.76
CA LEU A 18 24.95 30.36 -38.77
C LEU A 18 23.75 30.33 -37.80
N ALA A 19 22.68 31.07 -38.10
CA ALA A 19 21.53 31.21 -37.21
C ALA A 19 20.38 30.26 -37.60
N PHE A 20 19.73 29.64 -36.61
CA PHE A 20 18.42 29.04 -36.79
C PHE A 20 17.40 30.17 -37.07
N LYS A 21 16.51 29.99 -38.05
CA LYS A 21 15.47 31.02 -38.30
C LYS A 21 14.49 31.12 -37.12
N SER A 22 14.09 29.97 -36.59
CA SER A 22 13.12 29.86 -35.50
C SER A 22 13.11 28.45 -34.93
N ILE A 23 12.96 28.32 -33.62
CA ILE A 23 12.63 27.06 -32.93
C ILE A 23 11.26 27.24 -32.28
N ALA A 24 10.30 26.43 -32.70
CA ALA A 24 8.95 26.44 -32.17
C ALA A 24 8.73 25.19 -31.31
N SER A 25 7.99 25.35 -30.22
CA SER A 25 7.43 24.24 -29.44
C SER A 25 5.95 24.52 -29.19
N ASP A 26 5.14 23.48 -29.13
CA ASP A 26 3.70 23.63 -28.89
C ASP A 26 3.45 24.34 -27.55
N GLY A 27 2.58 25.34 -27.56
CA GLY A 27 2.17 26.09 -26.38
C GLY A 27 3.13 27.19 -25.89
N ASN A 28 4.25 27.46 -26.57
CA ASN A 28 5.22 28.48 -26.18
C ASN A 28 5.48 29.53 -27.27
N THR A 29 6.14 30.63 -26.90
CA THR A 29 6.66 31.61 -27.87
C THR A 29 7.80 31.01 -28.68
N VAL A 30 7.85 31.36 -29.96
CA VAL A 30 8.94 30.96 -30.86
C VAL A 30 10.24 31.62 -30.42
N ILE A 31 11.31 30.84 -30.34
CA ILE A 31 12.67 31.38 -30.19
C ILE A 31 13.15 31.73 -31.60
N ALA A 32 13.27 33.02 -31.91
CA ALA A 32 13.67 33.49 -33.24
C ALA A 32 15.05 34.14 -33.17
N ALA A 33 15.89 33.87 -34.17
CA ALA A 33 17.14 34.62 -34.29
C ALA A 33 16.87 36.05 -34.72
N ASP A 34 17.33 37.01 -33.92
CA ASP A 34 17.17 38.44 -34.18
C ASP A 34 18.43 39.10 -34.79
N THR A 35 19.57 38.41 -34.74
CA THR A 35 20.84 38.84 -35.34
C THR A 35 21.55 37.68 -36.02
N SER A 36 22.52 37.98 -36.89
CA SER A 36 23.34 36.95 -37.57
C SER A 36 24.30 36.20 -36.65
N SER A 37 24.40 36.58 -35.37
CA SER A 37 25.25 35.93 -34.36
C SER A 37 24.46 35.48 -33.13
N ASP A 38 23.15 35.30 -33.28
CA ASP A 38 22.31 34.90 -32.15
C ASP A 38 22.64 33.47 -31.65
N THR A 39 22.47 33.25 -30.35
CA THR A 39 22.83 32.00 -29.67
C THR A 39 21.63 31.42 -28.93
N LEU A 40 21.22 30.20 -29.29
CA LEU A 40 20.25 29.44 -28.50
C LEU A 40 20.92 28.93 -27.22
N THR A 41 20.40 29.33 -26.06
CA THR A 41 20.79 28.72 -24.77
C THR A 41 19.67 27.80 -24.29
N LEU A 42 19.99 26.52 -24.10
CA LEU A 42 19.10 25.57 -23.42
C LEU A 42 19.53 25.49 -21.94
N SER A 43 18.69 25.94 -21.02
CA SER A 43 18.95 25.87 -19.59
C SER A 43 18.07 24.82 -18.92
N GLY A 44 18.70 23.92 -18.17
CA GLY A 44 17.98 22.92 -17.36
C GLY A 44 17.48 23.55 -16.08
N MET A 45 16.18 23.41 -15.78
CA MET A 45 15.59 23.69 -14.47
C MET A 45 14.94 22.41 -13.91
N GLY A 46 14.87 22.27 -12.59
CA GLY A 46 14.11 21.17 -11.96
C GLY A 46 14.67 19.77 -12.22
N GLY A 47 15.99 19.61 -12.30
CA GLY A 47 16.64 18.31 -12.48
C GLY A 47 16.87 17.90 -13.94
N LEU A 48 16.33 18.63 -14.92
CA LEU A 48 16.64 18.40 -16.34
C LEU A 48 18.15 18.56 -16.60
N THR A 49 18.79 17.48 -17.05
CA THR A 49 20.18 17.49 -17.53
C THR A 49 20.18 17.62 -19.05
N ILE A 50 21.03 18.52 -19.56
CA ILE A 50 21.19 18.79 -21.00
C ILE A 50 22.61 18.38 -21.38
N THR A 51 22.75 17.40 -22.26
CA THR A 51 24.04 16.94 -22.77
C THR A 51 24.12 17.16 -24.27
N HIS A 52 25.20 17.79 -24.75
CA HIS A 52 25.48 17.98 -26.16
C HIS A 52 26.60 17.02 -26.61
N HIS A 53 26.52 16.55 -27.85
CA HIS A 53 27.54 15.71 -28.47
C HIS A 53 27.92 16.31 -29.83
N ASP A 54 29.04 17.03 -29.86
CA ASP A 54 29.50 17.77 -31.05
C ASP A 54 29.88 16.85 -32.21
N ALA A 55 30.29 15.61 -31.93
CA ALA A 55 30.69 14.67 -32.97
C ALA A 55 29.51 14.08 -33.76
N THR A 56 28.31 14.10 -33.17
CA THR A 56 27.09 13.54 -33.77
C THR A 56 26.02 14.60 -34.01
N ASP A 57 26.30 15.86 -33.68
CA ASP A 57 25.36 16.97 -33.76
C ASP A 57 24.03 16.69 -33.04
N THR A 58 24.08 16.05 -31.86
CA THR A 58 22.89 15.68 -31.08
C THR A 58 22.81 16.34 -29.71
N VAL A 59 21.59 16.66 -29.26
CA VAL A 59 21.29 17.14 -27.92
C VAL A 59 20.38 16.12 -27.21
N VAL A 60 20.74 15.74 -25.98
CA VAL A 60 19.94 14.84 -25.14
C VAL A 60 19.36 15.64 -23.97
N LEU A 61 18.04 15.51 -23.80
CA LEU A 61 17.27 16.11 -22.69
C LEU A 61 16.83 14.99 -21.75
N ASN A 62 17.41 14.92 -20.55
CA ASN A 62 17.08 13.90 -19.57
C ASN A 62 16.45 14.52 -18.33
N VAL A 63 15.16 14.24 -18.11
CA VAL A 63 14.50 14.55 -16.83
C VAL A 63 14.62 13.32 -15.94
N PRO A 64 15.27 13.40 -14.77
CA PRO A 64 15.11 12.39 -13.74
C PRO A 64 13.63 12.41 -13.36
N ILE A 65 12.86 11.41 -13.80
CA ILE A 65 11.52 11.18 -13.30
C ILE A 65 11.65 10.72 -11.85
N GLY A 66 11.77 11.71 -10.96
CA GLY A 66 11.80 11.52 -9.53
C GLY A 66 10.47 10.96 -9.07
N GLY A 67 10.48 9.69 -8.69
CA GLY A 67 9.31 9.01 -8.18
C GLY A 67 9.61 7.62 -7.63
N THR A 68 10.75 7.39 -6.99
CA THR A 68 10.87 6.24 -6.07
C THR A 68 10.13 6.58 -4.79
N GLY A 69 8.81 6.77 -4.89
CA GLY A 69 7.98 6.94 -3.71
C GLY A 69 8.13 5.68 -2.87
N SER A 70 8.87 5.78 -1.76
CA SER A 70 8.85 4.75 -0.73
C SER A 70 7.72 5.06 0.21
N MET A 71 6.98 4.04 0.62
CA MET A 71 5.96 4.18 1.66
C MET A 71 6.69 4.50 2.96
N SER A 72 6.59 5.74 3.45
CA SER A 72 7.33 6.17 4.66
C SER A 72 6.60 5.79 5.95
N THR A 73 5.28 5.60 5.91
CA THR A 73 4.45 5.25 7.09
C THR A 73 3.14 4.59 6.65
N VAL A 74 2.67 3.59 7.40
CA VAL A 74 1.26 3.15 7.40
C VAL A 74 0.54 3.87 8.55
N LYS A 75 -0.66 4.40 8.31
CA LYS A 75 -1.45 5.07 9.35
C LYS A 75 -2.84 4.45 9.46
N GLY A 76 -3.31 4.27 10.69
CA GLY A 76 -4.70 4.00 11.03
C GLY A 76 -5.31 5.22 11.71
N ASN A 77 -6.40 5.77 11.18
CA ASN A 77 -7.06 6.97 11.71
C ASN A 77 -6.09 8.16 11.97
N GLY A 78 -5.14 8.38 11.05
CA GLY A 78 -4.17 9.46 11.13
C GLY A 78 -2.98 9.23 12.07
N VAL A 79 -2.97 8.14 12.84
CA VAL A 79 -1.87 7.76 13.75
C VAL A 79 -1.02 6.68 13.10
N GLN A 80 0.30 6.79 13.24
CA GLN A 80 1.22 5.75 12.79
C GLN A 80 0.92 4.45 13.54
N VAL A 81 0.69 3.37 12.80
CA VAL A 81 0.62 2.04 13.40
C VAL A 81 2.06 1.54 13.53
N GLY A 82 2.54 1.13 14.71
CA GLY A 82 3.95 0.79 14.92
C GLY A 82 4.89 1.99 15.11
N ASP A 83 6.20 1.71 15.22
CA ASP A 83 7.27 2.71 15.29
C ASP A 83 7.94 2.91 13.91
N ALA A 84 9.18 3.40 13.86
CA ALA A 84 9.88 3.69 12.60
C ALA A 84 10.19 2.45 11.74
N ASP A 85 10.05 1.23 12.29
CA ASP A 85 10.61 0.00 11.71
C ASP A 85 9.54 -0.99 11.21
N ILE A 86 8.39 -0.52 10.69
CA ILE A 86 7.39 -1.42 10.11
C ILE A 86 7.92 -2.06 8.82
N GLY A 87 8.71 -3.11 8.95
CA GLY A 87 9.27 -3.85 7.82
C GLY A 87 8.23 -4.72 7.11
N THR A 88 7.28 -5.31 7.85
CA THR A 88 6.22 -6.17 7.28
C THR A 88 5.03 -6.25 8.24
N LEU A 89 3.81 -6.01 7.74
CA LEU A 89 2.58 -6.47 8.39
C LEU A 89 2.30 -7.88 7.87
N ASP A 90 2.83 -8.89 8.55
CA ASP A 90 2.66 -10.30 8.19
C ASP A 90 1.62 -10.94 9.11
N PHE A 91 0.41 -11.16 8.59
CA PHE A 91 -0.65 -11.91 9.27
C PHE A 91 -0.52 -13.43 9.06
N SER A 92 0.52 -13.89 8.34
CA SER A 92 0.73 -15.26 7.88
C SER A 92 -0.46 -15.83 7.09
N SER A 93 -0.47 -17.13 6.82
CA SER A 93 -1.62 -17.84 6.25
C SER A 93 -2.79 -18.01 7.24
N ASP A 94 -2.57 -17.75 8.53
CA ASP A 94 -3.49 -18.15 9.59
C ASP A 94 -4.52 -17.06 9.93
N PHE A 95 -4.37 -15.86 9.35
CA PHE A 95 -5.32 -14.75 9.52
C PHE A 95 -5.57 -14.03 8.19
N THR A 96 -6.64 -14.41 7.48
CA THR A 96 -7.09 -13.76 6.24
C THR A 96 -8.27 -12.84 6.51
N LEU A 97 -8.11 -11.53 6.24
CA LEU A 97 -9.20 -10.57 6.17
C LEU A 97 -9.68 -10.52 4.72
N THR A 98 -10.79 -11.19 4.42
CA THR A 98 -11.46 -11.07 3.12
C THR A 98 -12.86 -10.56 3.30
N GLU A 99 -13.17 -9.48 2.60
CA GLU A 99 -14.44 -8.79 2.66
C GLU A 99 -14.90 -8.52 1.22
N SER A 100 -16.12 -9.00 0.89
CA SER A 100 -16.92 -8.53 -0.26
C SER A 100 -18.34 -9.12 -0.25
N PRO A 101 -19.41 -8.30 -0.30
CA PRO A 101 -19.49 -6.87 0.03
C PRO A 101 -19.54 -6.61 1.55
N ASP A 102 -19.01 -5.46 2.00
CA ASP A 102 -18.53 -5.24 3.38
C ASP A 102 -19.51 -4.51 4.30
N THR A 103 -19.79 -5.11 5.46
CA THR A 103 -20.16 -4.39 6.69
C THR A 103 -19.52 -4.96 7.97
N GLU A 104 -18.92 -6.16 7.96
CA GLU A 104 -18.41 -6.82 9.17
C GLU A 104 -17.15 -7.66 8.90
N ILE A 105 -16.23 -7.68 9.86
CA ILE A 105 -15.05 -8.55 9.86
C ILE A 105 -15.48 -9.95 10.32
N ASN A 106 -15.43 -10.93 9.41
CA ASN A 106 -15.75 -12.32 9.74
C ASN A 106 -14.48 -13.09 10.16
N ILE A 107 -14.38 -13.49 11.43
CA ILE A 107 -13.34 -14.39 11.92
C ILE A 107 -13.90 -15.81 11.98
N SER A 108 -13.48 -16.69 11.07
CA SER A 108 -13.87 -18.10 11.06
C SER A 108 -12.66 -19.00 11.35
N PRO A 109 -12.54 -19.57 12.57
CA PRO A 109 -11.47 -20.52 12.85
C PRO A 109 -11.71 -21.81 12.05
N ALA A 110 -10.66 -22.34 11.39
CA ALA A 110 -10.77 -23.59 10.66
C ALA A 110 -11.16 -24.74 11.62
N PRO A 111 -12.14 -25.61 11.28
CA PRO A 111 -12.61 -26.65 12.18
C PRO A 111 -11.50 -27.58 12.70
N ALA A 112 -10.48 -27.85 11.89
CA ALA A 112 -9.34 -28.68 12.25
C ALA A 112 -8.46 -28.08 13.37
N LEU A 113 -8.47 -26.75 13.55
CA LEU A 113 -7.71 -26.07 14.60
C LEU A 113 -8.33 -26.26 15.98
N ILE A 114 -9.62 -26.58 16.05
CA ILE A 114 -10.35 -26.81 17.31
C ILE A 114 -10.59 -28.31 17.52
N SER A 115 -11.08 -29.00 16.50
CA SER A 115 -11.51 -30.41 16.60
C SER A 115 -10.42 -31.45 16.33
N GLY A 116 -9.29 -31.03 15.75
CA GLY A 116 -8.17 -31.93 15.41
C GLY A 116 -7.10 -32.04 16.50
N LEU A 117 -7.20 -31.23 17.56
CA LEU A 117 -6.29 -31.27 18.69
C LEU A 117 -6.69 -32.38 19.67
N THR A 118 -5.71 -32.90 20.41
CA THR A 118 -5.97 -33.87 21.49
C THR A 118 -6.89 -33.22 22.53
N GLU A 119 -7.84 -33.99 23.08
CA GLU A 119 -8.74 -33.50 24.13
C GLU A 119 -7.93 -32.82 25.24
N VAL A 120 -8.30 -31.59 25.56
CA VAL A 120 -7.70 -30.85 26.66
C VAL A 120 -8.49 -31.19 27.93
N THR A 121 -7.85 -31.86 28.87
CA THR A 121 -8.40 -32.04 30.22
C THR A 121 -8.29 -30.73 30.97
N SER A 122 -9.41 -30.16 31.43
CA SER A 122 -9.35 -28.93 32.21
C SER A 122 -8.83 -29.16 33.63
N GLU A 123 -7.91 -28.32 34.09
CA GLU A 123 -7.51 -28.18 35.49
C GLU A 123 -8.33 -27.09 36.18
N ASP A 124 -8.36 -27.06 37.52
CA ASP A 124 -9.10 -26.01 38.24
C ASP A 124 -8.55 -24.61 37.94
N SER A 125 -7.26 -24.50 37.59
CA SER A 125 -6.62 -23.23 37.20
C SER A 125 -6.92 -22.78 35.76
N ASP A 126 -7.60 -23.60 34.96
CA ASP A 126 -7.94 -23.24 33.59
C ASP A 126 -9.12 -22.27 33.55
N TYR A 127 -9.21 -21.51 32.46
CA TYR A 127 -10.31 -20.57 32.25
C TYR A 127 -11.07 -20.90 30.97
N LEU A 128 -12.39 -21.03 31.09
CA LEU A 128 -13.29 -21.03 29.95
C LEU A 128 -13.72 -19.59 29.64
N MET A 129 -13.74 -19.23 28.36
CA MET A 129 -14.31 -17.96 27.92
C MET A 129 -15.81 -18.13 27.65
N VAL A 130 -16.64 -17.36 28.33
CA VAL A 130 -18.10 -17.36 28.14
C VAL A 130 -18.57 -15.96 27.81
N TRP A 131 -19.58 -15.87 26.95
CA TRP A 131 -20.25 -14.60 26.67
C TRP A 131 -21.27 -14.30 27.77
N ASP A 132 -21.15 -13.17 28.45
CA ASP A 132 -22.16 -12.69 29.39
C ASP A 132 -23.17 -11.82 28.64
N ALA A 133 -24.40 -12.34 28.53
CA ALA A 133 -25.49 -11.65 27.84
C ALA A 133 -25.97 -10.39 28.57
N THR A 134 -25.69 -10.24 29.86
CA THR A 134 -26.15 -9.10 30.69
C THR A 134 -25.41 -7.82 30.33
N ASP A 135 -24.09 -7.93 30.11
CA ASP A 135 -23.22 -6.79 29.81
C ASP A 135 -22.54 -6.87 28.45
N SER A 136 -22.83 -7.91 27.65
CA SER A 136 -22.26 -8.13 26.33
C SER A 136 -20.72 -8.15 26.35
N ALA A 137 -20.15 -8.77 27.38
CA ALA A 137 -18.71 -8.93 27.53
C ALA A 137 -18.31 -10.40 27.51
N LEU A 138 -17.11 -10.68 26.98
CA LEU A 138 -16.48 -11.98 27.12
C LEU A 138 -15.83 -12.08 28.51
N LYS A 139 -16.24 -13.04 29.32
CA LYS A 139 -15.73 -13.27 30.67
C LYS A 139 -14.95 -14.57 30.74
N LYS A 140 -13.94 -14.57 31.61
CA LYS A 140 -13.25 -15.78 32.02
C LYS A 140 -13.99 -16.35 33.20
N VAL A 141 -14.44 -17.59 33.08
CA VAL A 141 -14.96 -18.38 34.20
C VAL A 141 -13.92 -19.44 34.50
N ASP A 142 -13.57 -19.55 35.77
CA ASP A 142 -12.67 -20.57 36.26
C ASP A 142 -13.27 -21.96 35.99
N ALA A 143 -12.48 -22.89 35.46
CA ALA A 143 -12.96 -24.21 35.09
C ALA A 143 -13.36 -25.03 36.32
N GLY A 144 -12.78 -24.75 37.50
CA GLY A 144 -13.23 -25.28 38.78
C GLY A 144 -14.62 -24.78 39.16
N GLU A 145 -14.91 -23.48 38.95
CA GLU A 145 -16.24 -22.89 39.16
C GLU A 145 -17.30 -23.56 38.27
N PHE A 146 -17.03 -23.74 36.98
CA PHE A 146 -17.96 -24.41 36.06
C PHE A 146 -18.25 -25.87 36.45
N ARG A 147 -17.27 -26.56 37.05
CA ARG A 147 -17.42 -27.95 37.53
C ARG A 147 -18.01 -28.06 38.94
N GLY A 148 -18.32 -26.93 39.60
CA GLY A 148 -18.94 -26.91 40.93
C GLY A 148 -17.96 -26.92 42.12
N GLY A 149 -16.69 -26.55 41.90
CA GLY A 149 -15.67 -26.46 42.95
C GLY A 149 -15.73 -25.18 43.80
N GLY A 150 -16.40 -24.13 43.31
CA GLY A 150 -16.67 -22.92 44.08
C GLY A 150 -17.99 -23.06 44.84
N GLY A 151 -18.00 -22.80 46.15
CA GLY A 151 -19.12 -23.08 47.07
C GLY A 151 -20.46 -22.33 46.86
N ALA A 152 -20.81 -21.96 45.63
CA ALA A 152 -22.15 -21.56 45.25
C ALA A 152 -22.90 -22.80 44.75
N THR A 153 -23.96 -23.18 45.47
CA THR A 153 -24.88 -24.24 45.04
C THR A 153 -25.46 -23.92 43.66
N VAL A 154 -25.08 -24.70 42.65
CA VAL A 154 -25.65 -24.62 41.30
C VAL A 154 -27.06 -25.22 41.35
N ASN A 155 -28.04 -24.44 41.81
CA ASN A 155 -29.42 -24.89 42.03
C ASN A 155 -30.26 -24.90 40.74
N ASP A 156 -29.66 -24.66 39.58
CA ASP A 156 -30.42 -24.35 38.34
C ASP A 156 -30.03 -25.20 37.13
N PHE A 157 -29.41 -26.37 37.35
CA PHE A 157 -29.45 -27.43 36.35
C PHE A 157 -30.76 -28.20 36.54
N ASP A 158 -31.86 -27.62 36.08
CA ASP A 158 -33.15 -28.30 35.95
C ASP A 158 -33.07 -29.31 34.79
N VAL A 159 -32.27 -30.36 34.98
CA VAL A 159 -32.26 -31.51 34.07
C VAL A 159 -33.51 -32.33 34.38
N MET A 160 -34.61 -31.95 33.74
CA MET A 160 -35.88 -32.65 33.77
C MET A 160 -35.72 -34.05 33.14
N MET A 161 -35.41 -35.04 33.97
CA MET A 161 -35.55 -36.45 33.59
C MET A 161 -37.05 -36.80 33.57
N ILE A 162 -37.67 -36.78 32.38
CA ILE A 162 -39.01 -37.36 32.19
C ILE A 162 -38.86 -38.88 32.30
N GLY A 163 -38.99 -39.41 33.52
CA GLY A 163 -39.16 -40.83 33.75
C GLY A 163 -40.62 -41.22 33.52
N GLU A 164 -40.93 -41.77 32.35
CA GLU A 164 -42.22 -42.41 32.11
C GLU A 164 -42.27 -43.73 32.89
N VAL A 165 -43.04 -43.78 33.97
CA VAL A 165 -43.32 -45.02 34.71
C VAL A 165 -44.55 -45.67 34.07
N TYR A 166 -44.32 -46.58 33.13
CA TYR A 166 -45.35 -47.54 32.73
C TYR A 166 -45.48 -48.61 33.82
N ARG A 167 -46.66 -48.71 34.42
CA ARG A 167 -47.13 -49.88 35.17
C ARG A 167 -48.25 -50.56 34.41
#